data_AF-A0A966UKJ4-F1
#
_entry.id   AF-A0A966UKJ4-F1
#
_cell.length_a   1.000
_cell.length_b   1.000
_cell.length_c   1.000
_cell.angle_alpha   90.00
_cell.angle_beta   90.00
_cell.angle_gamma   90.00
#
_symmetry.space_group_name_H-M   'P 1'
#
loop_
_entity.id
_entity.type
_entity.pdbx_description
1 polymer ?
#
loop_
_entity_poly.entity_id
_entity_poly.type
_entity_poly.pdbx_seq_one_letter_code
_entity_poly.pdbx_strand_id
1 'polypeptide(L)' 'MTFPRPEEVLPHRAPFLFVDEILELVPGESARGRWRLTGDEWFFAGHFPGRPTLPGVLMCESIAQMGAIAVLAG' A
#
# COMPACT_ATOMS: atom_id res chain seq x y z
N MET A 1 -7.73 9.13 -16.67
CA MET A 1 -6.26 8.93 -16.74
C MET A 1 -5.96 7.60 -16.10
N THR A 2 -5.06 6.80 -16.68
CA THR A 2 -4.63 5.53 -16.09
C THR A 2 -3.30 5.79 -15.41
N PHE A 3 -3.26 5.66 -14.08
CA PHE A 3 -2.02 5.75 -13.30
C PHE A 3 -1.20 4.46 -13.48
N PRO A 4 0.14 4.49 -13.30
CA PRO A 4 0.94 3.28 -13.31
C PRO A 4 0.52 2.33 -12.20
N ARG A 5 0.84 1.05 -12.34
CA ARG A 5 0.61 0.11 -11.25
C ARG A 5 1.66 0.33 -10.15
N PRO A 6 1.31 0.15 -8.86
CA PRO A 6 2.26 0.35 -7.76
C PRO A 6 3.59 -0.41 -7.92
N GLU A 7 3.57 -1.64 -8.45
CA GLU A 7 4.76 -2.46 -8.70
C GLU A 7 5.66 -1.97 -9.86
N GLU A 8 5.16 -1.08 -10.71
CA GLU A 8 5.93 -0.44 -11.78
C GLU A 8 6.75 0.75 -11.24
N VAL A 9 6.31 1.35 -10.13
CA VAL A 9 6.97 2.49 -9.48
C VAL A 9 7.82 2.03 -8.29
N LEU A 10 7.32 1.08 -7.51
CA LEU A 10 7.97 0.58 -6.30
C LEU A 10 8.69 -0.75 -6.53
N PRO A 11 9.81 -1.02 -5.82
CA PRO A 11 10.48 -2.32 -5.84
C PRO A 11 9.72 -3.39 -5.04
N HIS A 12 8.81 -2.99 -4.14
CA HIS A 12 8.04 -3.90 -3.28
C HIS A 12 7.20 -4.88 -4.10
N ARG A 13 7.06 -6.12 -3.59
CA ARG A 13 6.24 -7.18 -4.18
C ARG A 13 5.47 -7.90 -3.09
N ALA A 14 4.54 -8.77 -3.48
CA ALA A 14 3.86 -9.63 -2.53
C ALA A 14 4.87 -10.42 -1.68
N PRO A 15 4.65 -10.55 -0.36
CA PRO A 15 3.46 -10.12 0.38
C PRO A 15 3.64 -8.76 1.12
N PHE A 16 4.55 -7.89 0.65
CA PHE A 16 4.93 -6.63 1.31
C PHE A 16 4.72 -5.36 0.45
N LEU A 17 3.93 -5.48 -0.61
CA LEU A 17 3.37 -4.35 -1.35
C LEU A 17 1.95 -4.10 -0.83
N PHE A 18 1.69 -2.92 -0.28
CA PHE A 18 0.45 -2.57 0.44
C PHE A 18 -0.32 -1.45 -0.24
N VAL A 19 -0.24 -1.37 -1.56
CA VAL A 19 -1.00 -0.45 -2.40
C VAL A 19 -1.50 -1.23 -3.60
N ASP A 20 -2.82 -1.29 -3.78
CA ASP A 20 -3.43 -1.98 -4.92
C ASP A 20 -3.61 -1.03 -6.11
N GLU A 21 -3.94 0.23 -5.81
CA GLU A 21 -4.43 1.18 -6.81
C GLU A 21 -4.07 2.61 -6.43
N ILE A 22 -3.55 3.37 -7.39
CA ILE A 22 -3.38 4.83 -7.29
C ILE A 22 -4.68 5.49 -7.77
N LEU A 23 -5.22 6.40 -6.97
CA LEU A 23 -6.49 7.10 -7.22
C LEU A 23 -6.30 8.55 -7.63
N GLU A 24 -5.27 9.21 -7.08
CA GLU A 24 -4.88 10.58 -7.38
C GLU A 24 -3.36 10.69 -7.27
N LEU A 25 -2.72 11.47 -8.13
CA LEU A 25 -1.28 11.68 -8.13
C LEU A 25 -0.95 13.08 -8.66
N VAL A 26 -0.24 13.86 -7.84
CA VAL A 26 0.44 15.10 -8.21
C VAL A 26 1.94 14.87 -7.97
N PRO A 27 2.74 14.59 -9.02
CA PRO A 27 4.16 14.23 -8.87
C PRO A 27 4.94 15.24 -8.03
N GLY A 28 5.68 14.74 -7.04
CA GLY A 28 6.46 15.54 -6.09
C GLY A 28 5.67 16.23 -4.98
N GLU A 29 4.33 16.17 -4.99
CA GLU A 29 3.48 16.92 -4.05
C GLU A 29 2.56 16.01 -3.23
N SER A 30 1.72 15.20 -3.87
CA SER A 30 0.76 14.35 -3.16
C SER A 30 0.34 13.11 -3.96
N ALA A 31 -0.10 12.07 -3.26
CA ALA A 31 -0.72 10.90 -3.86
C ALA A 31 -1.81 10.35 -2.94
N ARG A 32 -2.87 9.80 -3.53
CA ARG A 32 -3.91 9.04 -2.84
C ARG A 32 -4.02 7.66 -3.47
N GLY A 33 -3.99 6.62 -2.66
CA GLY A 33 -4.14 5.25 -3.11
C GLY A 33 -5.11 4.46 -2.27
N ARG A 34 -5.28 3.18 -2.62
CA ARG A 34 -6.11 2.23 -1.89
C ARG A 34 -5.34 0.95 -1.62
N TRP A 35 -5.48 0.47 -0.38
CA TRP A 35 -5.17 -0.88 0.03
C TRP A 35 -6.48 -1.55 0.49
N ARG A 36 -6.95 -2.55 -0.25
CA ARG A 36 -8.13 -3.34 0.07
C ARG A 36 -7.69 -4.54 0.90
N LEU A 37 -8.21 -4.62 2.12
CA LEU A 37 -8.02 -5.78 2.98
C LEU A 37 -9.16 -6.77 2.77
N THR A 38 -8.80 -8.04 2.61
CA THR A 38 -9.72 -9.15 2.34
C THR A 38 -10.01 -9.96 3.59
N GLY A 39 -9.09 -9.96 4.56
CA GLY A 39 -9.10 -10.84 5.73
C GLY A 39 -8.21 -12.08 5.55
N ASP A 40 -7.76 -12.35 4.33
CA ASP A 40 -6.91 -13.50 3.98
C ASP A 40 -5.40 -13.16 4.02
N GLU A 41 -5.04 -11.91 4.35
CA GLU A 41 -3.66 -11.48 4.44
C GLU A 41 -2.87 -12.28 5.48
N TRP A 42 -1.64 -12.65 5.14
CA TRP A 42 -0.77 -13.54 5.93
C TRP A 42 -0.61 -13.11 7.39
N PHE A 43 -0.66 -11.82 7.69
CA PHE A 43 -0.49 -11.29 9.05
C PHE A 43 -1.74 -11.48 9.93
N PHE A 44 -2.94 -11.64 9.36
CA PHE A 44 -4.18 -11.75 10.16
C PHE A 44 -4.25 -13.06 10.95
N ALA A 45 -3.63 -14.13 10.47
CA ALA A 45 -3.51 -15.40 11.21
C ALA A 45 -2.77 -15.23 12.54
N GLY A 46 -1.80 -14.30 12.61
CA GLY A 46 -0.98 -14.02 13.78
C GLY A 46 -1.36 -12.76 14.57
N HIS A 47 -2.18 -11.87 13.99
CA HIS A 47 -2.45 -10.55 14.57
C HIS A 47 -3.95 -10.23 14.53
N PHE A 48 -4.77 -10.70 15.47
CA PHE A 48 -4.48 -11.74 16.47
C PHE A 48 -5.38 -12.96 16.23
N PRO A 49 -4.98 -14.17 16.65
CA PRO A 49 -5.86 -15.34 16.58
C PRO A 49 -7.24 -15.05 17.22
N GLY A 50 -8.31 -15.27 16.46
CA GLY A 50 -9.69 -14.99 16.89
C GLY A 50 -10.10 -13.51 16.90
N ARG A 51 -9.18 -12.59 16.59
CA ARG A 51 -9.43 -11.14 16.50
C ARG A 51 -8.52 -10.49 15.45
N PRO A 52 -8.74 -10.77 14.15
CA PRO A 52 -7.92 -10.22 13.08
C PRO A 52 -7.93 -8.69 13.15
N THR A 53 -6.73 -8.11 13.21
CA THR A 53 -6.48 -6.69 13.42
C THR A 53 -5.34 -6.28 12.51
N LEU A 54 -5.48 -5.19 11.76
CA LEU A 54 -4.40 -4.72 10.90
C LEU A 54 -3.22 -4.24 11.76
N PRO A 55 -1.98 -4.74 11.57
CA PRO A 55 -0.85 -4.22 12.32
C PRO A 55 -0.61 -2.74 11.99
N GLY A 56 -0.51 -1.89 13.02
CA GLY A 56 -0.32 -0.45 12.85
C GLY A 56 0.94 -0.09 12.09
N VAL A 57 2.00 -0.88 12.25
CA VAL A 57 3.25 -0.70 11.50
C VAL A 57 3.08 -0.93 10.00
N LEU A 58 2.18 -1.82 9.58
CA LEU A 58 1.89 -2.04 8.16
C LEU A 58 1.00 -0.93 7.58
N MET A 59 0.13 -0.32 8.41
CA MET A 59 -0.54 0.92 8.02
C MET A 59 0.48 2.02 7.73
N CYS A 60 1.44 2.24 8.64
CA CYS A 60 2.51 3.21 8.44
C CYS A 60 3.34 2.89 7.18
N GLU A 61 3.67 1.62 6.95
CA GLU A 61 4.39 1.18 5.75
C GLU A 61 3.60 1.49 4.46
N SER A 62 2.28 1.23 4.43
CA SER A 62 1.44 1.59 3.27
C SER A 62 1.44 3.09 2.98
N ILE A 63 1.48 3.93 4.03
CA ILE A 63 1.58 5.39 3.90
C ILE A 63 2.96 5.77 3.36
N ALA A 64 4.03 5.13 3.82
CA ALA A 64 5.39 5.35 3.31
C ALA A 64 5.51 4.96 1.83
N GLN A 65 4.92 3.83 1.42
CA GLN A 65 4.86 3.40 0.01
C GLN A 65 4.10 4.42 -0.85
N MET A 66 2.98 4.96 -0.37
CA MET A 66 2.27 6.04 -1.06
C MET A 66 3.09 7.32 -1.18
N GLY A 67 3.86 7.68 -0.15
CA GLY A 67 4.80 8.79 -0.21
C GLY A 67 5.90 8.57 -1.26
N ALA A 68 6.47 7.37 -1.32
CA ALA A 68 7.43 7.01 -2.36
C ALA A 68 6.83 7.09 -3.77
N ILE A 69 5.59 6.66 -3.96
CA ILE A 69 4.87 6.82 -5.24
C ILE A 69 4.77 8.30 -5.62
N ALA A 70 4.41 9.19 -4.68
CA ALA A 70 4.33 10.62 -4.95
C ALA A 70 5.68 11.19 -5.43
N VAL A 71 6.80 10.69 -4.90
CA VAL A 71 8.15 11.18 -5.24
C VAL A 71 8.71 10.56 -6.52
N LEU A 72 8.43 9.28 -6.80
CA LEU A 72 9.10 8.50 -7.85
C LEU A 72 8.33 8.37 -9.16
N ALA A 73 7.02 8.63 -9.17
CA ALA A 73 6.17 8.44 -10.35
C ALA A 73 6.31 9.53 -11.44
N GLY A 74 7.41 10.29 -11.43
CA GLY A 74 7.71 11.38 -12.36
C GLY A 74 8.76 11.01 -13.40
#